data_AF-A0A6A4RIZ6-F1
#
_entry.id   AF-A0A6A4RIZ6-F1
#
_cell.length_a   1.000
_cell.length_b   1.000
_cell.length_c   1.000
_cell.angle_alpha   90.00
_cell.angle_beta   90.00
_cell.angle_gamma   90.00
#
_symmetry.space_group_name_H-M   'P 1'
#
loop_
_entity.id
_entity.type
_entity.pdbx_description
1 polymer ?
#
loop_
_entity_poly.entity_id
_entity_poly.type
_entity_poly.pdbx_seq_one_letter_code
_entity_poly.pdbx_strand_id
1 'polypeptide(L)'
;MAINITRARFGGRDEFGYTSFVAYSPVPSLSLFYEFELKFTLADNSSAVKDNLILFAGQKGRGNDGDDFLVLGLRNGRVVHRFNLGSGVATVVSDRLSHRVNIHTVTFGRSKKTGWLKVI
;
A
#
# COMPACT_ATOMS: atom_id res chain seq x y z
N MET A 1 4.62 -8.28 14.89
CA MET A 1 4.86 -9.60 14.25
C MET A 1 5.38 -9.33 12.85
N ALA A 2 6.61 -9.76 12.51
CA ALA A 2 7.14 -9.60 11.16
C ALA A 2 6.61 -10.74 10.28
N ILE A 3 6.00 -10.42 9.13
CA ILE A 3 5.54 -11.40 8.15
C ILE A 3 6.65 -11.58 7.12
N ASN A 4 7.14 -12.81 6.95
CA ASN A 4 8.15 -13.15 5.94
C ASN A 4 7.49 -13.79 4.72
N ILE A 5 7.73 -13.27 3.52
CA ILE A 5 7.09 -13.70 2.28
C ILE A 5 8.12 -14.46 1.43
N THR A 6 7.90 -15.76 1.21
CA THR A 6 8.86 -16.61 0.48
C THR A 6 8.37 -17.07 -0.90
N ARG A 7 7.06 -16.99 -1.19
CA ARG A 7 6.49 -17.30 -2.51
C ARG A 7 5.29 -16.41 -2.82
N ALA A 8 5.25 -15.87 -4.04
CA ALA A 8 4.08 -15.20 -4.57
C ALA A 8 2.96 -16.21 -4.86
N ARG A 9 1.71 -15.80 -4.67
CA ARG A 9 0.55 -16.54 -5.16
C ARG A 9 0.01 -15.81 -6.39
N PHE A 10 -0.27 -16.58 -7.43
CA PHE A 10 -0.93 -16.08 -8.63
C PHE A 10 -2.38 -16.55 -8.58
N GLY A 11 -3.32 -15.65 -8.82
CA GLY A 11 -4.72 -16.01 -8.92
C GLY A 11 -5.52 -14.85 -9.48
N GLY A 12 -6.37 -15.12 -10.47
CA GLY A 12 -7.22 -14.09 -11.06
C GLY A 12 -7.91 -14.63 -12.31
N ARG A 13 -9.24 -14.49 -12.37
CA ARG A 13 -10.03 -14.50 -13.61
C ARG A 13 -10.69 -13.13 -13.84
N ASP A 14 -10.29 -12.13 -13.07
CA ASP A 14 -10.86 -10.79 -13.05
C ASP A 14 -10.03 -9.79 -13.86
N GLU A 15 -10.43 -8.52 -13.82
CA GLU A 15 -9.89 -7.42 -14.61
C GLU A 15 -8.38 -7.15 -14.37
N PHE A 16 -7.81 -7.70 -13.29
CA PHE A 16 -6.38 -7.58 -12.96
C PHE A 16 -5.53 -8.77 -13.43
N GLY A 17 -6.11 -9.75 -14.13
CA GLY A 17 -5.40 -10.81 -14.84
C GLY A 17 -4.46 -11.66 -13.98
N TYR A 18 -3.22 -11.89 -14.46
CA TYR A 18 -2.18 -12.71 -13.82
C TYR A 18 -1.28 -11.92 -12.86
N THR A 19 -1.81 -10.91 -12.17
CA THR A 19 -1.02 -10.13 -11.22
C THR A 19 -0.67 -10.94 -9.97
N SER A 20 0.60 -10.88 -9.57
CA SER A 20 1.11 -11.55 -8.37
C SER A 20 0.63 -10.82 -7.11
N PHE A 21 0.00 -11.53 -6.18
CA PHE A 21 -0.30 -10.96 -4.85
C PHE A 21 -0.22 -12.01 -3.75
N VAL A 22 -0.19 -11.54 -2.51
CA VAL A 22 -0.44 -12.37 -1.34
C VAL A 22 -1.57 -11.74 -0.56
N ALA A 23 -2.56 -12.55 -0.19
CA ALA A 23 -3.70 -12.11 0.60
C ALA A 23 -3.58 -12.68 2.02
N TYR A 24 -3.90 -11.83 2.99
CA TYR A 24 -3.88 -12.16 4.41
C TYR A 24 -5.27 -11.96 5.01
N SER A 25 -5.50 -12.58 6.17
CA SER A 25 -6.67 -12.27 6.98
C SER A 25 -6.69 -10.77 7.34
N PRO A 26 -7.87 -10.15 7.45
CA PRO A 26 -7.98 -8.75 7.86
C PRO A 26 -7.27 -8.51 9.19
N VAL A 27 -6.49 -7.42 9.25
CA VAL A 27 -5.88 -6.99 10.51
C VAL A 27 -6.97 -6.36 11.38
N PRO A 28 -7.17 -6.81 12.63
CA PRO A 28 -8.15 -6.20 13.53
C PRO A 28 -7.88 -4.70 13.73
N SER A 29 -8.94 -3.91 13.93
CA SER A 29 -8.87 -2.50 14.31
C SER A 29 -8.25 -1.52 13.28
N LEU A 30 -8.07 -1.93 12.03
CA LEU A 30 -7.64 -1.04 10.92
C LEU A 30 -8.53 0.20 10.72
N SER A 31 -9.78 0.17 11.22
CA SER A 31 -10.76 1.24 11.06
C SER A 31 -10.43 2.52 11.84
N LEU A 32 -9.70 2.44 12.95
CA LEU A 32 -9.40 3.61 13.79
C LEU A 32 -7.93 4.05 13.70
N PHE A 33 -7.02 3.07 13.77
CA PHE A 33 -5.60 3.29 13.80
C PHE A 33 -4.87 2.17 13.07
N TYR A 34 -3.84 2.52 12.31
CA TYR A 34 -2.85 1.57 11.85
C TYR A 34 -1.50 2.26 11.66
N GLU A 35 -0.45 1.48 11.83
CA GLU A 35 0.90 1.84 11.42
C GLU A 35 1.59 0.61 10.88
N PHE A 36 2.28 0.79 9.76
CA PHE A 36 3.06 -0.24 9.09
C PHE A 36 4.46 0.28 8.86
N GLU A 37 5.45 -0.60 9.07
CA GLU A 37 6.79 -0.45 8.54
C GLU A 37 6.99 -1.45 7.40
N LEU A 38 7.40 -0.96 6.25
CA LEU A 38 7.71 -1.75 5.07
C LEU A 38 9.15 -1.49 4.63
N LYS A 39 9.87 -2.55 4.26
CA LYS A 39 11.17 -2.47 3.61
C LYS A 39 11.10 -3.10 2.23
N PHE A 40 11.60 -2.40 1.22
CA PHE A 40 11.65 -2.93 -0.14
C PHE A 40 12.88 -2.46 -0.90
N THR A 41 13.29 -3.27 -1.88
CA THR A 41 14.27 -2.92 -2.90
C THR A 41 13.55 -2.79 -4.23
N LEU A 42 13.91 -1.78 -5.00
CA LEU A 42 13.42 -1.61 -6.36
C LEU A 42 14.14 -2.60 -7.28
N ALA A 43 13.38 -3.35 -8.08
CA ALA A 43 13.97 -4.29 -9.04
C ALA A 43 14.79 -3.57 -10.13
N ASP A 44 14.36 -2.37 -10.51
CA ASP A 44 15.07 -1.50 -11.45
C ASP A 44 14.71 -0.01 -11.21
N ASN A 45 15.44 0.90 -11.86
CA ASN A 45 15.23 2.35 -11.77
C ASN A 45 14.25 2.90 -12.81
N SER A 46 13.45 2.04 -13.45
CA SER A 46 12.60 2.37 -14.60
C SER A 46 11.14 1.95 -14.42
N SER A 47 10.81 0.66 -14.49
CA SER A 47 9.48 0.10 -14.35
C SER A 47 9.05 0.05 -12.88
N ALA A 48 9.96 -0.36 -11.99
CA ALA A 48 9.64 -0.58 -10.57
C ALA A 48 9.35 0.74 -9.82
N VAL A 49 9.78 1.89 -10.35
CA VAL A 49 9.55 3.20 -9.74
C VAL A 49 8.29 3.92 -10.24
N LYS A 50 7.67 3.47 -11.33
CA LYS A 50 6.58 4.22 -11.99
C LYS A 50 5.26 4.09 -11.24
N ASP A 51 4.47 3.07 -11.53
CA ASP A 51 3.11 2.90 -11.02
C ASP A 51 2.97 1.46 -10.52
N ASN A 52 3.05 1.29 -9.20
CA ASN A 52 3.03 -0.03 -8.57
C ASN A 52 2.13 -0.05 -7.34
N LEU A 53 1.36 -1.12 -7.17
CA LEU A 53 0.60 -1.39 -5.96
C LEU A 53 1.45 -2.23 -5.01
N ILE A 54 1.57 -1.80 -3.75
CA ILE A 54 2.36 -2.50 -2.73
C ILE A 54 1.45 -3.13 -1.68
N LEU A 55 0.52 -2.36 -1.13
CA LEU A 55 -0.44 -2.83 -0.13
C LEU A 55 -1.82 -2.28 -0.45
N PHE A 56 -2.84 -3.13 -0.33
CA PHE A 56 -4.24 -2.74 -0.41
C PHE A 56 -5.05 -3.45 0.65
N ALA A 57 -5.93 -2.71 1.32
CA ALA A 57 -7.04 -3.28 2.08
C ALA A 57 -8.26 -2.37 1.90
N GLY A 58 -9.41 -2.96 1.61
CA GLY A 58 -10.64 -2.21 1.40
C GLY A 58 -11.88 -3.10 1.53
N GLN A 59 -13.03 -2.45 1.64
CA GLN A 59 -14.32 -3.13 1.66
C GLN A 59 -14.66 -3.66 0.27
N LYS A 60 -15.35 -4.79 0.20
CA LYS A 60 -15.64 -5.51 -1.08
C LYS A 60 -16.69 -4.81 -1.95
N GLY A 61 -17.25 -3.68 -1.51
CA GLY A 61 -18.20 -2.87 -2.27
C GLY A 61 -19.45 -3.63 -2.73
N ARG A 62 -19.92 -4.63 -1.97
CA ARG A 62 -21.17 -5.35 -2.28
C ARG A 62 -22.31 -4.77 -1.44
N GLY A 63 -23.23 -4.04 -2.08
CA GLY A 63 -24.40 -3.45 -1.40
C GLY A 63 -24.09 -2.08 -0.79
N ASN A 64 -24.56 -1.82 0.45
CA ASN A 64 -24.23 -0.61 1.22
C ASN A 64 -22.81 -0.63 1.83
N ASP A 65 -21.99 -1.62 1.46
CA ASP A 65 -20.59 -1.70 1.89
C ASP A 65 -19.83 -0.49 1.32
N GLY A 66 -19.24 0.30 2.22
CA GLY A 66 -18.63 1.58 1.92
C GLY A 66 -17.44 1.51 0.95
N ASP A 67 -16.99 2.69 0.54
CA ASP A 67 -15.83 2.93 -0.30
C ASP A 67 -14.55 3.11 0.54
N ASP A 68 -14.53 2.52 1.75
CA ASP A 68 -13.41 2.57 2.68
C ASP A 68 -12.25 1.71 2.18
N PHE A 69 -11.07 2.33 2.14
CA PHE A 69 -9.84 1.64 1.78
C PHE A 69 -8.62 2.29 2.43
N LEU A 70 -7.53 1.55 2.42
CA LEU A 70 -6.17 2.05 2.51
C LEU A 70 -5.33 1.45 1.37
N VAL A 71 -4.40 2.22 0.87
CA VAL A 71 -3.47 1.78 -0.18
C VAL A 71 -2.10 2.42 0.02
N LEU A 72 -1.06 1.61 -0.17
CA LEU A 72 0.32 2.05 -0.35
C LEU A 72 0.78 1.63 -1.74
N GLY A 73 1.41 2.54 -2.46
CA GLY A 73 2.00 2.26 -3.76
C GLY A 73 3.09 3.23 -4.16
N LEU A 74 3.59 3.05 -5.37
CA LEU A 74 4.49 3.99 -6.04
C LEU A 74 3.74 4.69 -7.16
N ARG A 75 3.98 5.98 -7.30
CA ARG A 75 3.52 6.80 -8.43
C ARG A 75 4.61 7.78 -8.82
N ASN A 76 5.09 7.71 -10.05
CA ASN A 76 6.12 8.60 -10.59
C ASN A 76 7.37 8.72 -9.70
N GLY A 77 7.84 7.60 -9.14
CA GLY A 77 9.03 7.54 -8.28
C GLY A 77 8.80 7.98 -6.84
N ARG A 78 7.56 8.24 -6.41
CA ARG A 78 7.21 8.66 -5.04
C ARG A 78 6.35 7.59 -4.38
N VAL A 79 6.53 7.42 -3.07
CA VAL A 79 5.63 6.60 -2.26
C VAL A 79 4.35 7.38 -2.02
N VAL A 80 3.22 6.72 -2.23
CA VAL A 80 1.89 7.30 -2.09
C VAL A 80 1.09 6.46 -1.11
N HIS A 81 0.66 7.09 -0.03
CA HIS A 81 -0.25 6.54 0.96
C HIS A 81 -1.62 7.22 0.79
N ARG A 82 -2.67 6.45 0.51
CA ARG A 82 -4.05 6.97 0.40
C ARG A 82 -5.01 6.16 1.25
N PHE A 83 -6.04 6.81 1.76
CA PHE A 83 -7.13 6.15 2.46
C PHE A 83 -8.44 6.91 2.31
N ASN A 84 -9.55 6.21 2.42
CA ASN A 84 -10.90 6.75 2.45
C ASN A 84 -11.66 6.15 3.64
N LEU A 85 -12.51 6.98 4.25
CA LEU A 85 -13.32 6.68 5.43
C LEU A 85 -14.80 7.06 5.18
N GLY A 86 -15.27 6.95 3.94
CA GLY A 86 -16.65 7.24 3.54
C GLY A 86 -16.96 8.71 3.20
N SER A 87 -15.97 9.60 3.14
CA SER A 87 -16.20 11.04 2.91
C SER A 87 -15.17 11.71 2.01
N GLY A 88 -14.37 10.91 1.30
CA GLY A 88 -13.35 11.38 0.38
C GLY A 88 -11.95 10.87 0.72
N VAL A 89 -11.07 10.98 -0.27
CA VAL A 89 -9.75 10.35 -0.22
C VAL A 89 -8.71 11.30 0.36
N ALA A 90 -8.08 10.91 1.47
CA ALA A 90 -6.86 11.52 1.95
C ALA A 90 -5.65 10.94 1.20
N THR A 91 -4.66 11.79 0.91
CA THR A 91 -3.44 11.41 0.17
C THR A 91 -2.22 12.03 0.83
N VAL A 92 -1.23 11.21 1.15
CA VAL A 92 0.09 11.63 1.65
C VAL A 92 1.15 11.10 0.69
N VAL A 93 2.07 11.96 0.26
CA VAL A 93 3.05 11.66 -0.80
C VAL A 93 4.45 11.98 -0.30
N SER A 94 5.41 11.11 -0.59
CA SER A 94 6.81 11.33 -0.25
C SER A 94 7.56 12.16 -1.30
N ASP A 95 8.81 12.49 -0.98
CA ASP A 95 9.80 12.83 -1.99
C ASP A 95 10.11 11.66 -2.93
N ARG A 96 10.78 11.95 -4.05
CA ARG A 96 11.18 10.90 -5.00
C ARG A 96 12.19 9.98 -4.31
N LEU A 97 12.03 8.68 -4.52
CA LEU A 97 12.98 7.69 -4.04
C LEU A 97 14.36 7.92 -4.66
N SER A 98 15.37 7.84 -3.80
CA SER A 98 16.76 7.94 -4.24
C SER A 98 17.22 6.62 -4.85
N HIS A 99 17.71 6.68 -6.09
CA HIS A 99 18.32 5.52 -6.77
C HIS A 99 19.63 5.03 -6.14
N ARG A 100 20.16 5.76 -5.13
CA ARG A 100 21.38 5.40 -4.40
C ARG A 100 21.11 4.53 -3.17
N VAL A 101 19.85 4.39 -2.78
CA VAL A 101 19.44 3.60 -1.62
C VAL A 101 18.98 2.24 -2.10
N ASN A 102 19.63 1.18 -1.63
CA ASN A 102 19.30 -0.19 -2.04
C ASN A 102 18.02 -0.72 -1.36
N ILE A 103 17.80 -0.35 -0.09
CA ILE A 103 16.62 -0.76 0.67
C ILE A 103 15.96 0.49 1.21
N HIS A 104 14.77 0.77 0.70
CA HIS A 104 13.92 1.84 1.20
C HIS A 104 13.13 1.35 2.41
N THR A 105 13.10 2.15 3.47
CA THR A 105 12.22 1.90 4.61
C THR A 105 11.10 2.92 4.62
N VAL A 106 9.86 2.44 4.63
CA VAL A 106 8.66 3.26 4.65
C VAL A 106 7.88 2.99 5.92
N THR A 107 7.68 4.03 6.73
CA THR A 107 6.74 4.01 7.85
C THR A 107 5.54 4.84 7.46
N PHE A 108 4.35 4.25 7.48
CA PHE A 108 3.12 4.94 7.14
C PHE A 108 1.98 4.47 8.03
N GLY A 109 1.02 5.36 8.24
CA GLY A 109 -0.05 5.07 9.15
C GLY A 109 -1.09 6.16 9.19
N ARG A 110 -2.11 5.90 9.99
CA ARG A 110 -3.21 6.82 10.20
C ARG A 110 -3.77 6.63 11.60
N SER A 111 -4.21 7.74 12.20
CA SER A 111 -5.07 7.79 13.38
C SER A 111 -6.26 8.67 13.05
N LYS A 112 -7.47 8.09 13.00
CA LYS A 112 -8.69 8.77 12.56
C LYS A 112 -8.45 9.48 11.20
N LYS A 113 -8.63 10.79 11.08
CA LYS A 113 -8.46 11.48 9.79
C LYS A 113 -7.01 11.91 9.51
N THR A 114 -6.10 11.71 10.46
CA THR A 114 -4.70 12.15 10.34
C THR A 114 -3.85 11.00 9.80
N GLY A 115 -3.27 11.18 8.62
CA GLY A 115 -2.32 10.23 8.01
C GLY A 115 -0.89 10.74 8.03
N TRP A 116 0.07 9.83 8.03
CA TRP A 116 1.50 10.12 7.90
C TRP A 116 2.19 9.15 6.96
N LEU A 117 3.36 9.59 6.49
CA LEU A 117 4.28 8.85 5.65
C LEU A 117 5.69 9.36 5.91
N LYS A 118 6.61 8.44 6.17
CA LYS A 118 8.05 8.68 6.30
C LYS A 118 8.79 7.68 5.43
N VAL A 119 9.75 8.17 4.65
CA VAL A 119 10.62 7.36 3.80
C VAL A 119 12.08 7.62 4.20
N ILE A 120 12.86 6.56 4.36
CA ILE A 120 14.28 6.58 4.74
C ILE A 120 15.07 5.73 3.75
#